data_AF-A0A3F2RD33-F1
#
_entry.id   AF-A0A3F2RD33-F1
#
_cell.length_a   1.000
_cell.length_b   1.000
_cell.length_c   1.000
_cell.angle_alpha   90.00
_cell.angle_beta   90.00
_cell.angle_gamma   90.00
#
_symmetry.space_group_name_H-M   'P 1'
#
loop_
_entity.id
_entity.type
_entity.pdbx_description
1 polymer ?
#
loop_
_entity_poly.entity_id
_entity_poly.type
_entity_poly.pdbx_seq_one_letter_code
_entity_poly.pdbx_strand_id
1 'polypeptide(L)'
;MMHGVSGGERKRVTKGEMAFGSNYVMMMDEISTGLDSVATFAIIATQRSIANKFCKTVVISLLQPSPEVFAPFDNVMFLNDGHIMYHGPREKTLGHFESLGFWHPLHRDGADFLLDLRTDEQYQYEVDIAPGDTVPSILIARFDACVYQGIDYCVGYGMTMGKYSLTTYEVPCEKF
;
A
#
# COMPACT_ATOMS: atom_id res chain seq x y z
N MET A 1 -11.85 25.46 -24.06
CA MET A 1 -11.94 25.07 -22.65
C MET A 1 -13.00 25.93 -21.99
N MET A 2 -14.10 25.34 -21.50
CA MET A 2 -15.08 26.09 -20.70
C MET A 2 -14.41 26.48 -19.38
N HIS A 3 -14.44 27.76 -19.04
CA HIS A 3 -14.02 28.25 -17.72
C HIS A 3 -15.10 27.86 -16.71
N GLY A 4 -14.76 26.95 -15.79
CA GLY A 4 -15.65 26.43 -14.76
C GLY A 4 -14.91 25.47 -13.82
N VAL A 5 -15.67 24.79 -12.96
CA VAL A 5 -15.31 23.73 -12.00
C VAL A 5 -13.84 23.23 -12.06
N SER A 6 -13.10 23.42 -10.97
CA SER A 6 -11.71 22.98 -10.80
C SER A 6 -11.53 21.46 -10.93
N GLY A 7 -10.30 21.03 -11.21
CA GLY A 7 -9.98 19.59 -11.33
C GLY A 7 -10.33 18.80 -10.06
N GLY A 8 -10.11 19.38 -8.88
CA GLY A 8 -10.50 18.77 -7.60
C GLY A 8 -12.01 18.66 -7.43
N GLU A 9 -12.77 19.67 -7.84
CA GLU A 9 -14.23 19.60 -7.82
C GLU A 9 -14.77 18.54 -8.76
N ARG A 10 -14.23 18.43 -9.99
CA ARG A 10 -14.61 17.35 -10.92
C ARG A 10 -14.36 15.96 -10.32
N LYS A 11 -13.21 15.76 -9.68
CA LYS A 11 -12.90 14.49 -8.99
C LYS A 11 -13.85 14.21 -7.82
N ARG A 12 -14.29 15.23 -7.08
CA ARG A 12 -15.29 15.07 -6.00
C ARG A 12 -16.65 14.63 -6.55
N VAL A 13 -17.10 15.20 -7.67
CA VAL A 13 -18.37 14.81 -8.31
C VAL A 13 -18.35 13.36 -8.78
N THR A 14 -17.31 12.93 -9.50
CA THR A 14 -17.17 11.53 -9.95
C THR A 14 -17.19 10.55 -8.76
N LYS A 15 -16.53 10.88 -7.65
CA LYS A 15 -16.55 10.04 -6.44
C LYS A 15 -17.92 10.01 -5.78
N GLY A 16 -18.64 11.13 -5.78
CA GLY A 16 -20.02 11.21 -5.28
C GLY A 16 -20.98 10.34 -6.09
N GLU A 17 -20.82 10.30 -7.41
CA GLU A 17 -21.57 9.41 -8.30
C GLU A 17 -21.32 7.94 -7.96
N MET A 18 -20.05 7.52 -7.84
CA MET A 18 -19.70 6.14 -7.48
C MET A 18 -20.18 5.72 -6.08
N ALA A 19 -20.23 6.66 -5.14
CA ALA A 19 -20.69 6.41 -3.78
C ALA A 19 -22.21 6.15 -3.72
N PHE A 20 -22.96 6.65 -4.72
CA PHE A 20 -24.39 6.49 -4.81
C PHE A 20 -24.76 5.07 -5.25
N GLY A 21 -25.84 4.54 -4.67
CA GLY A 21 -26.31 3.18 -4.93
C GLY A 21 -25.75 2.13 -3.96
N SER A 22 -26.17 0.88 -4.19
CA SER A 22 -26.00 -0.26 -3.29
C SER A 22 -24.64 -0.96 -3.41
N ASN A 23 -23.57 -0.19 -3.63
CA ASN A 23 -22.21 -0.72 -3.73
C ASN A 23 -21.64 -0.92 -2.31
N TYR A 24 -21.31 -2.17 -1.95
CA TYR A 24 -20.67 -2.50 -0.67
C TYR A 24 -19.15 -2.33 -0.70
N VAL A 25 -18.54 -2.40 -1.89
CA VAL A 25 -17.09 -2.24 -2.09
C VAL A 25 -16.86 -1.10 -3.08
N MET A 26 -15.95 -0.19 -2.74
CA MET A 26 -15.52 0.92 -3.59
C MET A 26 -14.02 0.84 -3.80
N MET A 27 -13.58 0.78 -5.05
CA MET A 27 -12.17 0.76 -5.42
C MET A 27 -11.83 2.07 -6.12
N MET A 28 -10.75 2.74 -5.70
CA MET A 28 -10.38 4.04 -6.23
C MET A 28 -8.90 4.10 -6.56
N ASP A 29 -8.60 4.36 -7.83
CA ASP A 29 -7.24 4.49 -8.33
C ASP A 29 -6.86 5.96 -8.57
N GLU A 30 -5.58 6.30 -8.37
CA GLU A 30 -4.98 7.61 -8.68
C GLU A 30 -5.76 8.84 -8.16
N ILE A 31 -6.38 8.71 -6.98
CA ILE A 31 -7.30 9.74 -6.49
C ILE A 31 -6.62 11.06 -6.14
N SER A 32 -5.33 11.02 -5.83
CA SER A 32 -4.49 12.15 -5.42
C SER A 32 -3.80 12.85 -6.61
N THR A 33 -3.76 12.25 -7.80
CA THR A 33 -3.01 12.80 -8.94
C THR A 33 -3.50 14.19 -9.34
N GLY A 34 -2.64 15.21 -9.27
CA GLY A 34 -3.00 16.60 -9.58
C GLY A 34 -3.82 17.29 -8.48
N LEU A 35 -3.82 16.78 -7.25
CA LEU A 35 -4.34 17.45 -6.06
C LEU A 35 -3.21 17.77 -5.09
N ASP A 36 -3.39 18.82 -4.29
CA ASP A 36 -2.55 19.08 -3.13
C ASP A 36 -2.89 18.12 -1.97
N SER A 37 -2.06 18.14 -0.93
CA SER A 37 -2.22 17.30 0.26
C SER A 37 -3.54 17.59 0.99
N VAL A 38 -3.95 18.86 1.08
CA VAL A 38 -5.18 19.28 1.77
C VAL A 38 -6.43 18.75 1.07
N ALA A 39 -6.53 18.90 -0.25
CA ALA A 39 -7.64 18.36 -1.02
C ALA A 39 -7.66 16.83 -0.99
N THR A 40 -6.50 16.19 -1.06
CA THR A 40 -6.37 14.74 -0.95
C THR A 40 -6.85 14.24 0.41
N PHE A 41 -6.43 14.89 1.50
CA PHE A 41 -6.87 14.57 2.85
C PHE A 41 -8.39 14.71 3.00
N ALA A 42 -8.97 15.80 2.49
CA ALA A 42 -10.42 16.02 2.54
C ALA A 42 -11.20 14.90 1.83
N ILE A 43 -10.68 14.40 0.70
CA ILE A 43 -11.24 13.24 0.00
C ILE A 43 -11.13 11.98 0.86
N ILE A 44 -9.96 11.67 1.41
CA ILE A 44 -9.74 10.47 2.24
C ILE A 44 -10.64 10.49 3.48
N ALA A 45 -10.71 11.62 4.17
CA ALA A 45 -11.57 11.80 5.34
C ALA A 45 -13.06 11.57 4.99
N THR A 46 -13.50 12.05 3.82
CA THR A 46 -14.85 11.80 3.32
C THR A 46 -15.08 10.31 3.05
N GLN A 47 -14.14 9.63 2.40
CA GLN A 47 -14.24 8.20 2.13
C GLN A 47 -14.27 7.35 3.42
N ARG A 48 -13.44 7.70 4.42
CA ARG A 48 -13.48 7.06 5.74
C ARG A 48 -14.85 7.26 6.41
N SER A 49 -15.44 8.45 6.30
CA SER A 49 -16.79 8.71 6.82
C SER A 49 -17.84 7.84 6.13
N ILE A 50 -17.76 7.68 4.81
CA ILE A 50 -18.66 6.82 4.03
C ILE A 50 -18.50 5.36 4.44
N ALA A 51 -17.25 4.87 4.54
CA ALA A 51 -16.95 3.50 4.97
C ALA A 51 -17.60 3.18 6.32
N ASN A 52 -17.40 4.05 7.31
CA ASN A 52 -17.90 3.85 8.67
C ASN A 52 -19.41 4.00 8.80
N LYS A 53 -20.02 4.99 8.13
CA LYS A 53 -21.47 5.27 8.26
C LYS A 53 -22.33 4.29 7.49
N PHE A 54 -21.86 3.83 6.34
CA PHE A 54 -22.63 2.98 5.43
C PHE A 54 -22.10 1.54 5.40
N CYS A 55 -21.16 1.18 6.28
CA CYS A 55 -20.54 -0.14 6.35
C CYS A 55 -20.01 -0.61 4.98
N LYS A 56 -19.33 0.29 4.27
CA LYS A 56 -18.72 0.01 2.96
C LYS A 56 -17.24 -0.29 3.12
N THR A 57 -16.71 -1.22 2.32
CA THR A 57 -15.28 -1.43 2.16
C THR A 57 -14.73 -0.47 1.10
N VAL A 58 -13.70 0.30 1.44
CA VAL A 58 -13.08 1.25 0.51
C VAL A 58 -11.60 0.90 0.34
N VAL A 59 -11.20 0.68 -0.90
CA VAL A 59 -9.83 0.38 -1.29
C VAL A 59 -9.31 1.53 -2.14
N ILE A 60 -8.17 2.09 -1.77
CA ILE A 60 -7.59 3.26 -2.41
C ILE A 60 -6.12 3.01 -2.66
N SER A 61 -5.66 3.21 -3.90
CA SER A 61 -4.23 3.24 -4.24
C SER A 61 -3.68 4.67 -4.07
N LEU A 62 -2.48 4.78 -3.50
CA LEU A 62 -1.77 6.05 -3.30
C LEU A 62 -0.29 5.82 -3.61
N LEU A 63 0.30 6.63 -4.50
CA LEU A 63 1.73 6.52 -4.83
C LEU A 63 2.61 7.01 -3.67
N GLN A 64 2.43 8.26 -3.25
CA GLN A 64 3.25 8.90 -2.21
C GLN A 64 2.37 9.78 -1.31
N PRO A 65 1.60 9.18 -0.39
CA PRO A 65 0.75 9.94 0.51
C PRO A 65 1.58 10.67 1.56
N SER A 66 1.19 11.89 1.89
CA SER A 66 1.71 12.57 3.08
C SER A 66 1.29 11.84 4.36
N PRO A 67 1.98 12.05 5.49
CA PRO A 67 1.63 11.44 6.78
C PRO A 67 0.16 11.66 7.18
N GLU A 68 -0.36 12.87 6.92
CA GLU A 68 -1.75 13.23 7.20
C GLU A 68 -2.75 12.42 6.35
N VAL A 69 -2.40 12.12 5.10
CA VAL A 69 -3.22 11.32 4.18
C VAL A 69 -3.13 9.83 4.52
N PHE A 70 -2.00 9.39 5.07
CA PHE A 70 -1.76 8.00 5.49
C PHE A 70 -2.44 7.63 6.82
N ALA A 71 -2.49 8.55 7.78
CA ALA A 71 -3.01 8.30 9.13
C ALA A 71 -4.47 7.76 9.20
N PRO A 72 -5.42 8.18 8.33
CA PRO A 72 -6.80 7.73 8.37
C PRO A 72 -7.05 6.34 7.77
N PHE A 73 -6.04 5.54 7.47
CA PHE A 73 -6.23 4.16 7.00
C PHE A 73 -6.22 3.16 8.15
N ASP A 74 -7.17 2.22 8.13
CA ASP A 74 -7.25 1.14 9.13
C ASP A 74 -6.30 0.00 8.78
N ASN A 75 -6.31 -0.43 7.50
CA ASN A 75 -5.36 -1.39 6.95
C ASN A 75 -4.60 -0.77 5.78
N VAL A 76 -3.36 -1.22 5.59
CA VAL A 76 -2.47 -0.76 4.52
C VAL A 76 -1.85 -1.96 3.83
N MET A 77 -1.59 -1.81 2.53
CA MET A 77 -0.89 -2.78 1.71
C MET A 77 0.27 -2.08 1.00
N PHE A 78 1.49 -2.51 1.31
CA PHE A 78 2.70 -2.01 0.66
C PHE A 78 3.10 -2.96 -0.46
N LEU A 79 3.23 -2.39 -1.66
CA LEU A 79 3.67 -3.09 -2.85
C LEU A 79 5.02 -2.54 -3.30
N ASN A 80 5.93 -3.41 -3.71
CA ASN A 80 7.15 -3.07 -4.43
C ASN A 80 7.39 -4.10 -5.53
N ASP A 81 7.55 -3.64 -6.77
CA ASP A 81 7.82 -4.47 -7.95
C ASP A 81 6.89 -5.70 -8.09
N GLY A 82 5.60 -5.53 -7.80
CA GLY A 82 4.60 -6.60 -7.84
C GLY A 82 4.54 -7.50 -6.60
N HIS A 83 5.41 -7.31 -5.62
CA HIS A 83 5.44 -8.07 -4.37
C HIS A 83 4.76 -7.31 -3.22
N ILE A 84 3.98 -8.02 -2.41
CA ILE A 84 3.39 -7.48 -1.17
C ILE A 84 4.46 -7.54 -0.08
N MET A 85 4.97 -6.38 0.33
CA MET A 85 5.87 -6.25 1.46
C MET A 85 5.12 -6.30 2.80
N TYR A 86 3.90 -5.77 2.83
CA TYR A 86 3.11 -5.80 4.05
C TYR A 86 1.64 -5.68 3.69
N HIS A 87 0.79 -6.41 4.42
CA HIS A 87 -0.65 -6.25 4.37
C HIS A 87 -1.24 -6.48 5.75
N GLY A 88 -1.89 -5.45 6.31
CA GLY A 88 -2.50 -5.55 7.63
C GLY A 88 -2.75 -4.19 8.29
N PRO A 89 -2.99 -4.18 9.61
CA PRO A 89 -3.29 -2.96 10.36
C PRO A 89 -2.18 -1.93 10.25
N ARG A 90 -2.52 -0.67 9.97
CA ARG A 90 -1.53 0.40 9.81
C ARG A 90 -0.60 0.53 11.02
N GLU A 91 -1.14 0.36 12.23
CA GLU A 91 -0.41 0.50 13.49
C GLU A 91 0.69 -0.56 13.68
N LYS A 92 0.55 -1.73 13.05
CA LYS A 92 1.52 -2.83 13.17
C LYS A 92 2.65 -2.76 12.14
N THR A 93 2.59 -1.81 11.21
CA THR A 93 3.52 -1.74 10.09
C THR A 93 4.96 -1.53 10.55
N LEU A 94 5.21 -0.58 11.47
CA LEU A 94 6.56 -0.29 11.96
C LEU A 94 7.18 -1.53 12.63
N GLY A 95 6.48 -2.13 13.59
CA GLY A 95 6.96 -3.33 14.28
C GLY A 95 7.21 -4.52 13.35
N HIS A 96 6.47 -4.62 12.23
CA HIS A 96 6.73 -5.62 11.20
C HIS A 96 8.11 -5.40 10.55
N PHE A 97 8.41 -4.19 10.08
CA PHE A 97 9.71 -3.92 9.45
C PHE A 97 10.86 -3.94 10.47
N GLU A 98 10.64 -3.54 11.72
CA GLU A 98 11.61 -3.70 12.80
C GLU A 98 11.96 -5.17 13.04
N SER A 99 10.97 -6.07 13.02
CA SER A 99 11.21 -7.51 13.15
C SER A 99 12.02 -8.12 12.00
N LEU A 100 12.07 -7.44 10.85
CA LEU A 100 12.87 -7.82 9.70
C LEU A 100 14.29 -7.24 9.75
N GLY A 101 14.64 -6.48 10.78
CA GLY A 101 15.98 -5.88 10.93
C GLY A 101 16.11 -4.49 10.32
N PHE A 102 14.99 -3.80 10.06
CA PHE A 102 14.99 -2.39 9.71
C PHE A 102 14.89 -1.53 10.96
N TRP A 103 15.67 -0.47 11.03
CA TRP A 103 15.56 0.52 12.08
C TRP A 103 14.81 1.76 11.57
N HIS A 104 13.78 2.17 12.30
CA HIS A 104 13.02 3.39 12.03
C HIS A 104 13.65 4.59 12.75
N PRO A 105 14.12 5.64 12.03
CA PRO A 105 14.64 6.83 12.68
C PRO A 105 13.53 7.67 13.32
N LEU A 106 13.73 8.09 14.57
CA LEU A 106 12.76 8.89 15.33
C LEU A 106 12.38 10.23 14.66
N HIS A 107 13.26 10.78 13.83
CA HIS A 107 13.05 12.07 13.15
C HIS A 107 12.37 11.93 11.77
N ARG A 108 12.11 10.71 11.31
CA ARG A 108 11.45 10.42 10.03
C ARG A 108 10.02 9.98 10.31
N ASP A 109 9.05 10.53 9.59
CA ASP A 109 7.66 10.08 9.72
C ASP A 109 7.53 8.61 9.25
N GLY A 110 6.61 7.86 9.86
CA GLY A 110 6.39 6.46 9.49
C GLY A 110 5.97 6.28 8.03
N ALA A 111 5.15 7.17 7.48
CA ALA A 111 4.73 7.09 6.08
C ALA A 111 5.91 7.29 5.12
N ASP A 112 6.78 8.25 5.42
CA ASP A 112 7.98 8.54 4.63
C ASP A 112 8.99 7.39 4.73
N PHE A 113 9.24 6.88 5.94
CA PHE A 113 10.07 5.70 6.15
C PHE A 113 9.60 4.50 5.31
N LEU A 114 8.30 4.21 5.33
CA LEU A 114 7.71 3.10 4.57
C LEU A 114 7.76 3.33 3.05
N LEU A 115 7.79 4.58 2.60
CA LEU A 115 8.05 4.94 1.21
C LEU A 115 9.51 4.70 0.84
N ASP A 116 10.45 5.09 1.70
CA ASP A 116 11.88 4.92 1.47
C ASP A 116 12.28 3.43 1.42
N LEU A 117 11.61 2.56 2.20
CA LEU A 117 11.80 1.10 2.12
C LEU A 117 11.40 0.48 0.77
N ARG A 118 10.69 1.23 -0.10
CA ARG A 118 10.32 0.78 -1.44
C ARG A 118 11.32 1.20 -2.52
N THR A 119 12.29 2.04 -2.17
CA THR A 119 13.26 2.60 -3.11
C THR A 119 14.67 2.13 -2.74
N ASP A 120 15.66 2.59 -3.51
CA ASP A 120 17.07 2.33 -3.23
C ASP A 120 17.55 3.00 -1.93
N GLU A 121 16.72 3.84 -1.31
CA GLU A 121 16.97 4.48 -0.01
C GLU A 121 16.85 3.50 1.16
N GLN A 122 16.34 2.28 0.93
CA GLN A 122 16.16 1.25 1.95
C GLN A 122 17.43 0.97 2.78
N TYR A 123 18.60 0.92 2.14
CA TYR A 123 19.87 0.52 2.77
C TYR A 123 20.24 1.35 4.00
N GLN A 124 19.79 2.61 4.08
CA GLN A 124 20.10 3.49 5.21
C GLN A 124 19.39 3.07 6.51
N TYR A 125 18.40 2.17 6.42
CA TYR A 125 17.64 1.65 7.54
C TYR A 125 18.01 0.23 7.92
N GLU A 126 18.92 -0.43 7.19
CA GLU A 126 19.34 -1.79 7.48
C GLU A 126 20.30 -1.80 8.66
N VAL A 127 20.00 -2.62 9.67
CA VAL A 127 20.92 -2.86 10.79
C VAL A 127 21.79 -4.06 10.44
N ASP A 128 23.11 -3.92 10.58
CA ASP A 128 24.05 -5.03 10.41
C ASP A 128 23.68 -6.18 11.35
N ILE A 129 23.18 -7.28 10.78
CA ILE A 129 22.96 -8.53 11.51
C ILE A 129 24.33 -9.25 11.63
N ALA A 130 24.52 -9.98 12.73
CA ALA A 130 25.75 -10.72 13.04
C ALA A 130 26.30 -11.55 11.85
N PRO A 131 27.61 -11.85 11.80
CA PRO A 131 28.23 -12.51 10.65
C PRO A 131 27.66 -13.92 10.49
N GLY A 132 26.76 -14.11 9.52
CA GLY A 132 26.05 -15.36 9.28
C GLY A 132 24.66 -15.17 8.68
N ASP A 133 24.00 -14.06 8.99
CA ASP A 133 22.71 -13.70 8.39
C ASP A 133 22.93 -12.64 7.30
N THR A 134 23.05 -13.07 6.04
CA THR A 134 23.01 -12.15 4.91
C THR A 134 21.63 -11.49 4.87
N VAL A 135 21.55 -10.20 5.17
CA VAL A 135 20.39 -9.37 4.79
C VAL A 135 20.40 -9.35 3.25
N PRO A 136 19.39 -9.92 2.57
CA PRO A 136 19.33 -9.82 1.12
C PRO A 136 19.23 -8.34 0.78
N SER A 137 20.10 -7.87 -0.12
CA SER A 137 20.22 -6.48 -0.57
C SER A 137 18.93 -5.87 -1.13
N ILE A 138 17.89 -6.69 -1.35
CA ILE A 138 16.58 -6.26 -1.82
C ILE A 138 15.50 -6.99 -1.01
N LEU A 139 14.58 -6.22 -0.45
CA LEU A 139 13.44 -6.69 0.35
C LEU A 139 12.54 -7.68 -0.39
N ILE A 140 12.48 -7.56 -1.72
CA ILE A 140 11.68 -8.42 -2.61
C ILE A 140 12.05 -9.89 -2.41
N ALA A 141 13.33 -10.21 -2.21
CA ALA A 141 13.78 -11.58 -2.00
C ALA A 141 13.27 -12.19 -0.68
N ARG A 142 12.95 -11.37 0.33
CA ARG A 142 12.35 -11.81 1.60
C ARG A 142 10.83 -11.96 1.55
N PHE A 143 10.17 -11.23 0.67
CA PHE A 143 8.71 -11.24 0.54
C PHE A 143 8.18 -12.22 -0.51
N ASP A 144 9.06 -12.92 -1.21
CA ASP A 144 8.70 -14.06 -2.04
C ASP A 144 8.31 -15.26 -1.15
N ALA A 145 7.14 -15.16 -0.52
CA ALA A 145 6.66 -16.12 0.48
C ALA A 145 6.32 -17.45 -0.19
N CYS A 146 7.07 -18.50 0.17
CA CYS A 146 6.70 -19.86 -0.16
C CYS A 146 5.54 -20.35 0.70
N VAL A 147 5.52 -20.02 2.00
CA VAL A 147 4.50 -20.52 2.93
C VAL A 147 3.54 -19.40 3.34
N TYR A 148 2.24 -19.58 3.11
CA TYR A 148 1.20 -18.65 3.54
C TYR A 148 -0.03 -19.43 4.04
N GLN A 149 -0.55 -19.05 5.21
CA GLN A 149 -1.67 -19.73 5.89
C GLN A 149 -1.54 -21.26 5.98
N GLY A 150 -0.31 -21.75 6.18
CA GLY A 150 -0.03 -23.19 6.32
C GLY A 150 0.08 -23.95 5.00
N ILE A 151 0.02 -23.26 3.85
CA ILE A 151 0.20 -23.85 2.52
C ILE A 151 1.59 -23.49 2.01
N ASP A 152 2.38 -24.48 1.59
CA ASP A 152 3.65 -24.28 0.90
C ASP A 152 3.43 -24.25 -0.62
N TYR A 153 3.41 -23.05 -1.17
CA TYR A 153 3.18 -22.79 -2.59
C TYR A 153 4.38 -23.16 -3.46
N CYS A 154 5.60 -23.05 -2.92
CA CYS A 154 6.81 -23.40 -3.66
C CYS A 154 6.88 -24.91 -3.90
N VAL A 155 6.55 -25.71 -2.88
CA VAL A 155 6.50 -27.18 -3.02
C VAL A 155 5.25 -27.61 -3.79
N GLY A 156 4.09 -27.01 -3.49
CA GLY A 156 2.81 -27.44 -4.07
C GLY A 156 2.61 -27.02 -5.53
N TYR A 157 3.13 -25.87 -5.93
CA TYR A 157 2.85 -25.25 -7.23
C TYR A 157 4.11 -24.82 -8.00
N GLY A 158 5.30 -25.03 -7.45
CA GLY A 158 6.57 -24.65 -8.11
C GLY A 158 6.76 -23.14 -8.26
N MET A 159 5.99 -22.33 -7.54
CA MET A 159 6.00 -20.87 -7.61
C MET A 159 5.68 -20.26 -6.23
N THR A 160 6.05 -19.01 -6.01
CA THR A 160 5.74 -18.32 -4.75
C THR A 160 4.25 -17.98 -4.65
N MET A 161 3.75 -17.75 -3.43
CA MET A 161 2.33 -17.44 -3.20
C MET A 161 1.86 -16.26 -4.04
N GLY A 162 2.70 -15.21 -4.16
CA GLY A 162 2.41 -14.03 -4.97
C GLY A 162 2.19 -14.38 -6.45
N LYS A 163 3.11 -15.15 -7.03
CA LYS A 163 2.98 -15.62 -8.43
C LYS A 163 1.75 -16.50 -8.62
N TYR A 164 1.50 -17.44 -7.71
CA TYR A 164 0.31 -18.29 -7.77
C TYR A 164 -0.99 -17.47 -7.77
N SER A 165 -1.09 -16.48 -6.88
CA SER A 165 -2.26 -15.60 -6.78
C SER A 165 -2.47 -14.81 -8.08
N LEU A 166 -1.43 -14.17 -8.61
CA LEU A 166 -1.51 -13.41 -9.86
C LEU A 166 -1.89 -14.29 -11.06
N THR A 167 -1.31 -15.49 -11.14
CA THR A 167 -1.62 -16.45 -12.22
C THR A 167 -3.08 -16.92 -12.16
N THR A 168 -3.63 -17.08 -10.95
CA THR A 168 -5.05 -17.45 -10.74
C THR A 168 -6.00 -16.39 -11.29
N TYR A 169 -5.58 -15.13 -11.32
CA TYR A 169 -6.35 -14.01 -11.87
C TYR A 169 -5.91 -13.59 -13.29
N GLU A 170 -5.11 -14.42 -13.97
CA GLU A 170 -4.59 -14.15 -15.31
C GLU A 170 -3.81 -12.83 -15.42
N VAL A 171 -3.23 -12.37 -14.31
CA VAL A 171 -2.39 -11.16 -14.28
C VAL A 171 -0.96 -11.54 -14.68
N PRO A 172 -0.37 -10.89 -15.71
CA PRO A 172 1.00 -11.18 -16.12
C PRO A 172 2.00 -10.90 -14.99
N CYS A 173 2.86 -11.87 -14.70
CA CYS A 173 3.94 -11.72 -13.71
C CYS A 173 5.26 -11.21 -14.34
N GLU A 174 5.29 -10.99 -15.66
CA GLU A 174 6.47 -10.51 -16.37
C GLU A 174 6.63 -9.00 -16.16
N LYS A 175 7.84 -8.54 -15.83
CA LYS A 175 8.12 -7.11 -15.63
C LYS A 175 7.90 -6.36 -16.95
N PHE A 176 7.10 -5.30 -16.91
CA PHE A 176 7.03 -4.28 -17.97
C PHE A 176 8.22 -3.34 -17.90
#